data_AF-A0A8C9B3W3-F1
#
_entry.id   AF-A0A8C9B3W3-F1
#
_cell.length_a   1.000
_cell.length_b   1.000
_cell.length_c   1.000
_cell.angle_alpha   90.00
_cell.angle_beta   90.00
_cell.angle_gamma   90.00
#
_symmetry.space_group_name_H-M   'P 1'
#
loop_
_entity.id
_entity.type
_entity.pdbx_description
1 polymer ?
#
loop_
_entity_poly.entity_id
_entity_poly.type
_entity_poly.pdbx_seq_one_letter_code
_entity_poly.pdbx_strand_id
1 'polypeptide(L)'
;MEVWDSLVSKEELLKQLEDLKVALSQQRVAKVTRGAASKLSKVRGVSKSIAHVLTVINQENLRKLYKGEKYKPLELCHVTIQASIKHEQTGKKKRERLLGLASKIHSSTTIR
;
A
#
# COMPACT_ATOMS: atom_id res chain seq x y z
N MET A 1 6.63 -13.25 0.16
CA MET A 1 5.48 -12.38 -0.21
C MET A 1 5.84 -11.57 -1.44
N GLU A 2 6.44 -12.21 -2.45
CA GLU A 2 7.00 -11.57 -3.64
C GLU A 2 6.90 -12.58 -4.79
N VAL A 3 5.76 -12.63 -5.49
CA VAL A 3 5.61 -13.42 -6.74
C VAL A 3 4.60 -12.77 -7.69
N TRP A 4 3.57 -12.06 -7.18
CA TRP A 4 2.48 -11.53 -8.00
C TRP A 4 2.79 -10.21 -8.76
N ASP A 5 3.73 -9.40 -8.30
CA ASP A 5 3.98 -8.06 -8.87
C ASP A 5 4.76 -8.09 -10.20
N SER A 6 5.23 -9.25 -10.66
CA SER A 6 6.05 -9.35 -11.88
C SER A 6 5.31 -9.86 -13.12
N LEU A 7 4.09 -10.39 -12.96
CA LEU A 7 3.43 -11.17 -14.02
C LEU A 7 2.47 -10.36 -14.90
N VAL A 8 2.09 -9.15 -14.47
CA VAL A 8 1.20 -8.27 -15.24
C VAL A 8 1.95 -7.00 -15.61
N SER A 9 2.28 -6.84 -16.89
CA SER A 9 2.96 -5.64 -17.37
C SER A 9 2.02 -4.42 -17.35
N LYS A 10 2.59 -3.23 -17.20
CA LYS A 10 1.84 -1.98 -17.12
C LYS A 10 0.99 -1.76 -18.38
N GLU A 11 1.50 -2.19 -19.53
CA GLU A 11 0.82 -2.13 -20.82
C GLU A 11 -0.45 -2.98 -20.83
N GLU A 12 -0.42 -4.18 -20.23
CA GLU A 12 -1.58 -5.06 -20.13
C GLU A 12 -2.67 -4.46 -19.22
N LEU A 13 -2.28 -3.84 -18.10
CA LEU A 13 -3.23 -3.13 -17.23
C LEU A 13 -3.90 -1.93 -17.93
N LEU A 14 -3.15 -1.20 -18.77
CA LEU A 14 -3.69 -0.09 -19.55
C LEU A 14 -4.66 -0.59 -20.63
N LYS A 15 -4.37 -1.72 -21.26
CA LYS A 15 -5.27 -2.36 -22.22
C LYS A 15 -6.58 -2.81 -21.55
N GLN A 16 -6.47 -3.50 -20.41
CA GLN A 16 -7.63 -3.90 -19.60
C GLN A 16 -8.47 -2.71 -19.16
N LEU A 17 -7.84 -1.59 -18.79
CA LEU A 17 -8.54 -0.37 -18.43
C LEU A 17 -9.38 0.17 -19.59
N GLU A 18 -8.85 0.15 -20.82
CA GLU A 18 -9.56 0.65 -21.99
C GLU A 18 -10.74 -0.24 -22.37
N ASP A 19 -10.55 -1.56 -22.35
CA ASP A 19 -11.64 -2.52 -22.58
C ASP A 19 -12.78 -2.35 -21.56
N LEU A 20 -12.44 -2.13 -20.28
CA LEU A 20 -13.44 -1.89 -19.23
C LEU A 20 -14.20 -0.58 -19.41
N LYS A 21 -13.55 0.49 -19.90
CA LYS A 21 -14.22 1.77 -20.21
C LYS A 21 -15.21 1.63 -21.36
N VAL A 22 -14.82 0.92 -22.42
CA VAL A 22 -15.71 0.65 -23.56
C VAL A 22 -16.94 -0.12 -23.09
N ALA A 23 -16.74 -1.18 -22.31
CA ALA A 23 -17.84 -1.96 -21.73
C ALA A 23 -18.78 -1.10 -20.85
N LEU A 24 -18.22 -0.19 -20.04
CA LEU A 24 -18.98 0.72 -19.19
C LEU A 24 -19.81 1.72 -20.02
N SER A 25 -19.23 2.25 -21.11
CA SER A 25 -19.93 3.14 -22.05
C SER A 25 -21.14 2.43 -22.68
N GLN A 26 -20.95 1.21 -23.17
CA GLN A 26 -22.03 0.40 -23.73
C GLN A 26 -23.16 0.13 -22.72
N GLN A 27 -22.83 -0.15 -21.47
CA GLN A 27 -23.82 -0.34 -20.40
C GLN A 27 -24.58 0.94 -20.05
N ARG A 28 -23.93 2.11 -20.11
CA ARG A 28 -24.59 3.41 -19.89
C ARG A 28 -25.61 3.70 -20.99
N VAL A 29 -25.28 3.44 -22.26
CA VAL A 29 -26.22 3.57 -23.37
C VAL A 29 -27.41 2.62 -23.17
N ALA A 30 -27.15 1.35 -22.85
CA ALA A 30 -28.20 0.36 -22.60
C ALA A 30 -29.13 0.76 -21.43
N LYS A 31 -28.61 1.45 -20.41
CA LYS A 31 -29.42 1.97 -19.30
C LYS A 31 -30.41 3.03 -19.77
N VAL A 32 -29.98 3.95 -20.64
CA VAL A 32 -30.82 5.03 -21.18
C VAL A 32 -31.94 4.46 -22.06
N THR A 33 -31.63 3.44 -22.86
CA THR A 33 -32.61 2.77 -23.73
C THR A 33 -33.54 1.79 -22.99
N ARG A 34 -33.57 1.81 -21.64
CA ARG A 34 -34.32 0.83 -20.80
C ARG A 34 -34.05 -0.63 -21.21
N GLY A 35 -32.79 -0.96 -21.45
CA GLY A 35 -32.37 -2.31 -21.85
C GLY A 35 -32.60 -3.37 -20.76
N ALA A 36 -32.48 -4.64 -21.16
CA ALA A 36 -32.70 -5.80 -20.29
C ALA A 36 -31.88 -5.75 -18.99
N ALA A 37 -32.51 -6.11 -17.86
CA ALA A 37 -31.92 -6.07 -16.52
C ALA A 37 -30.62 -6.90 -16.40
N SER A 38 -30.51 -8.00 -17.15
CA SER A 38 -29.32 -8.84 -17.21
C SER A 38 -28.06 -8.13 -17.76
N LYS A 39 -28.25 -7.10 -18.60
CA LYS A 39 -27.16 -6.26 -19.14
C LYS A 39 -26.73 -5.16 -18.17
N LEU A 40 -27.57 -4.80 -17.21
CA LEU A 40 -27.35 -3.71 -16.24
C LEU A 40 -26.76 -4.18 -14.90
N SER A 41 -26.96 -5.46 -14.56
CA SER A 41 -26.50 -6.04 -13.29
C SER A 41 -24.98 -5.96 -13.09
N LYS A 42 -24.21 -5.86 -14.17
CA LYS A 42 -22.74 -5.85 -14.15
C LYS A 42 -22.11 -4.46 -13.98
N VAL A 43 -22.89 -3.37 -14.00
CA VAL A 43 -22.37 -1.97 -13.92
C VAL A 43 -21.51 -1.76 -12.68
N ARG A 44 -21.97 -2.22 -11.51
CA ARG A 44 -21.21 -2.08 -10.25
C ARG A 44 -19.91 -2.89 -10.28
N GLY A 45 -19.91 -4.05 -10.93
CA GLY A 45 -18.71 -4.88 -11.10
C GLY A 45 -17.65 -4.17 -11.95
N VAL A 46 -18.05 -3.66 -13.12
CA VAL A 46 -17.15 -2.95 -14.05
C VAL A 46 -16.54 -1.70 -13.40
N SER A 47 -17.34 -0.89 -12.68
CA SER A 47 -16.82 0.29 -11.96
C SER A 47 -15.80 -0.08 -10.87
N LYS A 48 -16.02 -1.19 -10.15
CA LYS A 48 -15.06 -1.67 -9.15
C LYS A 48 -13.77 -2.16 -9.80
N SER A 49 -13.86 -2.89 -10.92
CA SER A 49 -12.68 -3.34 -11.66
C SER A 49 -11.83 -2.17 -12.17
N ILE A 50 -12.45 -1.13 -12.71
CA ILE A 50 -11.75 0.10 -13.13
C ILE A 50 -11.02 0.75 -11.95
N ALA A 51 -11.70 0.90 -10.81
CA ALA A 51 -11.10 1.47 -9.61
C ALA A 51 -9.88 0.64 -9.13
N HIS A 52 -9.97 -0.70 -9.17
CA HIS A 52 -8.86 -1.57 -8.79
C HIS A 52 -7.65 -1.41 -9.72
N VAL A 53 -7.86 -1.43 -11.04
CA VAL A 53 -6.78 -1.26 -12.03
C VAL A 53 -6.07 0.09 -11.85
N LEU A 54 -6.83 1.18 -11.70
CA LEU A 54 -6.27 2.50 -11.43
C LEU A 54 -5.50 2.56 -10.11
N THR A 55 -6.00 1.89 -9.07
CA THR A 55 -5.35 1.83 -7.76
C THR A 55 -4.00 1.13 -7.85
N VAL A 56 -3.92 -0.01 -8.56
CA VAL A 56 -2.66 -0.75 -8.76
C VAL A 56 -1.64 0.10 -9.50
N ILE A 57 -2.04 0.73 -10.62
CA ILE A 57 -1.16 1.63 -11.40
C ILE A 57 -0.65 2.78 -10.54
N ASN A 58 -1.54 3.42 -9.77
CA ASN A 58 -1.18 4.56 -8.94
C ASN A 58 -0.26 4.18 -7.78
N GLN A 59 -0.51 3.05 -7.12
CA GLN A 59 0.34 2.52 -6.06
C GLN A 59 1.75 2.21 -6.56
N GLU A 60 1.89 1.61 -7.74
CA GLU A 60 3.20 1.32 -8.33
C GLU A 60 3.98 2.60 -8.66
N ASN A 61 3.31 3.60 -9.25
CA ASN A 61 3.94 4.89 -9.56
C ASN A 61 4.40 5.60 -8.27
N LEU A 62 3.57 5.65 -7.23
CA LEU A 62 3.91 6.25 -5.94
C LEU A 62 5.09 5.54 -5.25
N ARG A 63 5.16 4.21 -5.33
CA ARG A 63 6.30 3.43 -4.80
C ARG A 63 7.61 3.73 -5.53
N LYS A 64 7.56 3.96 -6.84
CA LYS A 64 8.72 4.36 -7.65
C LYS A 64 9.18 5.79 -7.30
N LEU A 65 8.25 6.72 -7.16
CA LEU A 65 8.55 8.13 -6.85
C LEU A 65 9.22 8.31 -5.49
N TYR A 66 8.69 7.68 -4.43
CA TYR A 66 9.23 7.81 -3.08
C TYR A 66 10.23 6.70 -2.71
N LYS A 67 10.93 6.13 -3.71
CA LYS A 67 11.97 5.12 -3.47
C LYS A 67 13.23 5.82 -2.95
N GLY A 68 13.66 5.46 -1.74
CA GLY A 68 14.86 6.03 -1.12
C GLY A 68 14.65 7.34 -0.36
N GLU A 69 13.47 7.97 -0.46
CA GLU A 69 13.18 9.17 0.32
C GLU A 69 12.95 8.85 1.80
N LYS A 70 13.48 9.72 2.66
CA LYS A 70 13.33 9.64 4.13
C LYS A 70 11.89 9.90 4.57
N TYR A 71 11.21 10.83 3.90
CA TYR A 71 9.83 11.21 4.20
C TYR A 71 8.93 10.70 3.08
N LYS A 72 7.98 9.84 3.44
CA LYS A 72 6.98 9.32 2.50
C LYS A 72 5.59 9.71 2.99
N PRO A 73 4.63 9.91 2.08
CA PRO A 73 3.22 10.04 2.44
C PRO A 73 2.78 8.89 3.36
N LEU A 74 1.89 9.18 4.31
CA LEU A 74 1.36 8.20 5.26
C LEU A 74 0.78 6.96 4.55
N GLU A 75 0.16 7.13 3.38
CA GLU A 75 -0.39 6.08 2.51
C GLU A 75 0.65 5.02 2.06
N LEU A 76 1.91 5.43 1.85
CA LEU A 76 3.01 4.52 1.48
C LEU A 76 3.73 3.95 2.69
N CYS A 77 3.52 4.57 3.86
CA CYS A 77 4.04 4.09 5.12
C CYS A 77 3.13 2.93 5.53
N HIS A 78 3.62 1.70 5.41
CA HIS A 78 2.88 0.51 5.82
C HIS A 78 2.52 0.62 7.31
N VAL A 79 1.32 1.10 7.62
CA VAL A 79 0.77 1.17 8.99
C VAL A 79 0.36 -0.24 9.35
N THR A 80 1.32 -1.04 9.79
CA THR A 80 1.08 -2.27 10.55
C THR A 80 2.44 -2.79 11.02
N ILE A 81 2.63 -2.82 12.34
CA ILE A 81 3.64 -3.60 13.08
C ILE A 81 5.11 -3.16 12.89
N GLN A 82 5.64 -2.94 11.69
CA GLN A 82 7.08 -2.62 11.50
C GLN A 82 7.49 -1.24 12.06
N ALA A 83 6.67 -0.21 11.87
CA ALA A 83 6.94 1.11 12.46
C ALA A 83 6.92 1.06 13.99
N SER A 84 5.97 0.31 14.56
CA SER A 84 5.84 0.05 15.99
C SER A 84 7.03 -0.74 16.53
N ILE A 85 7.46 -1.80 15.84
CA ILE A 85 8.64 -2.60 16.20
C ILE A 85 9.92 -1.74 16.17
N LYS A 86 10.10 -0.87 15.16
CA LYS A 86 11.25 0.05 15.13
C LYS A 86 11.22 0.99 16.33
N HIS A 87 10.07 1.58 16.66
CA HIS A 87 9.92 2.46 17.82
C HIS A 87 10.22 1.73 19.14
N GLU A 88 9.76 0.49 19.28
CA GLU A 88 9.99 -0.36 20.45
C GLU A 88 11.47 -0.78 20.59
N GLN A 89 12.13 -1.18 19.49
CA GLN A 89 13.56 -1.53 19.48
C GLN A 89 14.45 -0.34 19.86
N THR A 90 14.07 0.87 19.45
CA THR A 90 14.81 2.09 19.80
C THR A 90 14.69 2.39 21.30
N GLY A 91 13.52 2.14 21.89
CA GLY A 91 13.29 2.22 23.35
C GLY A 91 14.07 1.18 24.16
N LYS A 92 14.13 -0.07 23.70
CA LYS A 92 14.89 -1.16 24.35
C LYS A 92 16.40 -0.86 24.39
N LYS A 93 16.99 -0.44 23.26
CA LYS A 93 18.41 -0.02 23.20
C LYS A 93 18.74 1.14 24.16
N LYS A 94 17.82 2.10 24.35
CA LYS A 94 18.02 3.21 25.29
C LYS A 94 18.01 2.72 26.75
N ARG A 95 17.12 1.80 27.12
CA ARG A 95 17.07 1.18 28.46
C ARG A 95 18.32 0.37 28.79
N GLU A 96 18.80 -0.47 27.87
CA GLU A 96 20.01 -1.27 28.07
C GLU A 96 21.25 -0.41 28.33
N ARG A 97 21.40 0.71 27.59
CA ARG A 97 22.49 1.67 27.82
C ARG A 97 22.42 2.31 29.21
N LEU A 98 21.22 2.67 29.67
CA LEU A 98 21.02 3.26 31.01
C LEU A 98 21.33 2.26 32.12
N LEU A 99 20.91 1.01 31.97
CA LEU A 99 21.21 -0.07 32.91
C LEU A 99 22.73 -0.32 32.97
N GLY A 100 23.40 -0.38 31.82
CA GLY A 100 24.86 -0.54 31.76
C GLY A 100 25.62 0.62 32.42
N LEU A 101 25.14 1.86 32.27
CA LEU A 101 25.70 3.03 32.97
C LEU A 101 25.47 2.95 34.49
N ALA A 102 24.27 2.57 34.92
CA ALA A 102 23.94 2.42 36.34
C ALA A 102 24.80 1.35 37.03
N SER A 103 25.00 0.20 36.38
CA SER A 103 25.90 -0.86 36.88
C SER A 103 27.35 -0.38 37.01
N LYS A 104 27.82 0.44 36.06
CA LYS A 104 29.19 0.97 36.04
C LYS A 104 29.42 2.03 37.13
N ILE A 105 28.41 2.85 37.39
CA ILE A 105 28.41 3.80 38.51
C ILE A 105 28.42 3.05 39.83
N HIS A 106 27.56 2.05 40.00
CA HIS A 106 27.51 1.23 41.22
C HIS A 106 28.85 0.54 41.52
N SER A 107 29.47 -0.10 40.53
CA SER A 107 30.80 -0.70 40.72
C SER A 107 31.89 0.33 41.07
N SER A 108 31.81 1.55 40.52
CA SER A 108 32.79 2.61 40.83
C SER A 108 32.61 3.20 42.24
N THR A 109 31.40 3.16 42.78
CA THR A 109 31.09 3.63 44.14
C THR A 109 31.41 2.56 45.19
N THR A 110 31.29 1.27 44.84
CA THR A 110 31.61 0.14 45.75
C THR A 110 33.11 -0.17 45.84
N ILE A 111 33.91 0.21 44.83
CA ILE A 111 35.37 0.01 44.80
C ILE A 111 36.12 1.18 45.48
N ARG A 112 35.42 2.25 45.86
CA ARG A 112 35.99 3.45 46.50
C ARG A 112 35.74 3.46 48.00
#